data_AF-Q5QPN5-F1
#
_entry.id   AF-Q5QPN5-F1
#
_cell.length_a   1.000
_cell.length_b   1.000
_cell.length_c   1.000
_cell.angle_alpha   90.00
_cell.angle_beta   90.00
_cell.angle_gamma   90.00
#
_symmetry.space_group_name_H-M   'P 1'
#
loop_
_entity.id
_entity.type
_entity.pdbx_description
1 polymer ?
#
loop_
_entity_poly.entity_id
_entity_poly.type
_entity_poly.pdbx_seq_one_letter_code
_entity_poly.pdbx_strand_id
1 'polypeptide(L)'
;MCGNTMSVPLLTDAATVSGAERETAAVIFLHGLGDTGHSWADALSTIRLPHVKYICPHAPRIPVTLNMKMVMPSWFDLMGLSPDAPEDEA
;
A
#
# COMPACT_ATOMS: atom_id res chain seq x y z
N MET A 1 -3.35 25.21 8.00
CA MET A 1 -2.42 24.40 7.17
C MET A 1 -2.48 22.97 7.68
N CYS A 2 -3.33 22.12 7.11
CA CYS A 2 -3.40 20.69 7.44
C CYS A 2 -2.27 19.98 6.70
N GLY A 3 -1.06 20.01 7.27
CA GLY A 3 0.04 19.17 6.82
C GLY A 3 -0.24 17.74 7.25
N ASN A 4 -0.66 16.88 6.31
CA ASN A 4 -0.78 15.46 6.54
C ASN A 4 0.64 14.86 6.64
N THR A 5 1.27 14.94 7.80
CA THR A 5 2.66 14.49 8.04
C THR A 5 2.83 12.98 7.80
N MET A 6 1.73 12.23 7.68
CA MET A 6 1.71 10.79 7.41
C MET A 6 1.90 10.40 5.93
N SER A 7 1.72 11.32 4.96
CA SER A 7 1.78 10.95 3.53
C SER A 7 3.20 10.92 2.95
N VAL A 8 4.13 11.69 3.51
CA VAL A 8 5.52 11.77 3.02
C VAL A 8 6.35 10.51 3.35
N PRO A 9 6.25 9.90 4.55
CA PRO A 9 6.98 8.68 4.88
C PRO A 9 6.57 7.49 3.98
N LEU A 10 5.28 7.33 3.69
CA LEU A 10 4.73 6.19 2.95
C LEU A 10 5.31 6.01 1.55
N LEU A 11 5.66 7.11 0.87
CA LEU A 11 6.24 7.06 -0.47
C LEU A 11 7.76 7.00 -0.48
N THR A 12 8.41 7.39 0.63
CA THR A 12 9.88 7.42 0.70
C THR A 12 10.45 5.99 0.69
N ASP A 13 9.78 5.08 1.37
CA ASP A 13 10.19 3.68 1.48
C ASP A 13 9.50 2.76 0.47
N ALA A 14 8.64 3.28 -0.42
CA ALA A 14 7.87 2.46 -1.34
C ALA A 14 8.75 1.62 -2.28
N ALA A 15 8.38 0.36 -2.49
CA ALA A 15 8.95 -0.44 -3.56
C ALA A 15 8.53 0.17 -4.91
N THR A 16 9.48 0.39 -5.81
CA THR A 16 9.21 1.01 -7.11
C THR A 16 9.78 0.19 -8.27
N VAL A 17 9.04 0.17 -9.37
CA VAL A 17 9.51 -0.34 -10.66
C VAL A 17 9.46 0.81 -11.65
N SER A 18 10.63 1.27 -12.06
CA SER A 18 10.75 2.36 -13.04
C SER A 18 10.41 1.89 -14.45
N GLY A 19 9.89 2.83 -15.25
CA GLY A 19 9.78 2.67 -16.69
C GLY A 19 11.16 2.51 -17.35
N ALA A 20 11.21 1.85 -18.50
CA ALA A 20 12.41 1.77 -19.33
C ALA A 20 12.59 3.01 -20.24
N GLU A 21 11.53 3.80 -20.42
CA GLU A 21 11.49 5.03 -21.20
C GLU A 21 11.11 6.21 -20.30
N ARG A 22 10.91 7.40 -20.89
CA ARG A 22 10.36 8.54 -20.18
C ARG A 22 8.99 8.17 -19.60
N GLU A 23 8.91 8.15 -18.27
CA GLU A 23 7.67 7.88 -17.55
C GLU A 23 6.63 8.97 -17.83
N THR A 24 5.48 8.58 -18.39
CA THR A 24 4.35 9.46 -18.70
C THR A 24 3.07 9.05 -17.98
N ALA A 25 3.08 7.90 -17.32
CA ALA A 25 2.00 7.39 -16.52
C ALA A 25 2.55 6.72 -15.25
N ALA A 26 1.69 6.58 -14.23
CA ALA A 26 2.02 5.90 -12.99
C ALA A 26 0.86 5.02 -12.52
N VAL A 27 1.21 3.89 -11.90
CA VAL A 27 0.30 3.01 -11.16
C VAL A 27 0.74 3.03 -9.70
N ILE A 28 -0.18 3.38 -8.80
CA ILE A 28 0.01 3.23 -7.36
C ILE A 28 -0.80 2.01 -6.93
N PHE A 29 -0.12 0.96 -6.46
CA PHE A 29 -0.74 -0.31 -6.11
C PHE A 29 -0.59 -0.58 -4.61
N LEU A 30 -1.71 -0.78 -3.92
CA LEU A 30 -1.75 -1.06 -2.48
C LEU A 30 -1.88 -2.57 -2.26
N HIS A 31 -0.93 -3.16 -1.54
CA HIS A 31 -0.95 -4.58 -1.21
C HIS A 31 -2.06 -4.93 -0.21
N GLY A 32 -2.39 -6.23 -0.09
CA GLY A 32 -3.35 -6.75 0.89
C GLY A 32 -2.80 -6.83 2.32
N LEU A 33 -3.67 -7.14 3.29
CA LEU A 33 -3.33 -7.27 4.72
C LEU A 33 -2.12 -8.20 4.94
N GLY A 34 -1.16 -7.76 5.75
CA GLY A 34 -0.01 -8.56 6.19
C GLY A 34 1.17 -8.62 5.23
N ASP A 35 1.02 -8.14 3.99
CA ASP A 35 2.05 -8.18 2.95
C ASP A 35 2.96 -6.92 2.99
N THR A 36 3.86 -6.80 2.01
CA THR A 36 4.65 -5.61 1.72
C THR A 36 4.55 -5.25 0.23
N GLY A 37 4.89 -4.01 -0.14
CA GLY A 37 4.95 -3.59 -1.55
C GLY A 37 5.91 -4.38 -2.46
N HIS A 38 6.88 -5.14 -1.92
CA HIS A 38 7.84 -5.90 -2.74
C HIS A 38 7.17 -7.00 -3.58
N SER A 39 6.27 -7.79 -2.96
CA SER A 39 5.57 -8.89 -3.62
C SER A 39 4.83 -8.42 -4.88
N TRP A 40 4.19 -7.25 -4.79
CA TRP A 40 3.47 -6.65 -5.91
C TRP A 40 4.37 -5.92 -6.90
N ALA A 41 5.46 -5.28 -6.45
CA ALA A 41 6.44 -4.70 -7.35
C ALA A 41 7.05 -5.78 -8.26
N ASP A 42 7.43 -6.94 -7.70
CA ASP A 42 7.95 -8.07 -8.47
C ASP A 42 6.92 -8.59 -9.47
N ALA A 43 5.67 -8.80 -9.04
CA ALA A 43 4.59 -9.24 -9.92
C ALA A 43 4.33 -8.24 -11.06
N LEU A 44 4.23 -6.94 -10.76
CA LEU A 44 3.98 -5.89 -11.74
C LEU A 44 5.17 -5.70 -12.70
N SER A 45 6.39 -6.00 -12.27
CA SER A 45 7.57 -5.95 -13.14
C SER A 45 7.46 -6.89 -14.34
N THR A 46 6.77 -8.04 -14.18
CA THR A 46 6.59 -9.05 -15.24
C THR A 46 5.67 -8.61 -16.37
N ILE A 47 4.81 -7.63 -16.11
CA ILE A 47 3.83 -7.08 -17.06
C ILE A 47 4.05 -5.58 -17.31
N ARG A 48 5.25 -5.07 -16.99
CA ARG A 48 5.53 -3.63 -17.01
C ARG A 48 5.41 -3.04 -18.43
N LEU A 49 4.80 -1.86 -18.52
CA LEU A 49 4.84 -1.03 -19.72
C LEU A 49 6.05 -0.07 -19.65
N PRO A 50 6.75 0.20 -20.76
CA PRO A 50 8.02 0.94 -20.73
C PRO A 50 7.88 2.39 -20.27
N HIS A 51 6.71 3.00 -20.40
CA HIS A 51 6.42 4.40 -20.04
C HIS A 51 5.65 4.55 -18.71
N VAL A 52 5.47 3.45 -17.96
CA VAL A 52 4.70 3.44 -16.70
C VAL A 52 5.63 3.20 -15.52
N LYS A 53 5.54 4.06 -14.50
CA LYS A 53 6.13 3.83 -13.18
C LYS A 53 5.14 3.08 -12.29
N TYR A 54 5.59 2.02 -11.62
CA TYR A 54 4.78 1.31 -10.63
C TYR A 54 5.30 1.64 -9.22
N ILE A 55 4.41 2.08 -8.34
CA ILE A 55 4.70 2.50 -6.97
C ILE A 55 3.88 1.63 -6.03
N CYS A 56 4.57 0.81 -5.23
CA CYS A 56 3.97 -0.14 -4.30
C CYS A 56 4.38 0.26 -2.87
N PRO A 57 3.66 1.19 -2.21
CA PRO A 57 3.99 1.61 -0.86
C PRO A 57 3.80 0.48 0.16
N HIS A 58 4.44 0.62 1.32
CA HIS A 58 4.30 -0.30 2.44
C HIS A 58 3.26 0.23 3.42
N ALA A 59 2.27 -0.61 3.76
CA ALA A 59 1.33 -0.27 4.82
C ALA A 59 2.07 -0.11 6.16
N PRO A 60 1.65 0.85 7.01
CA PRO A 60 2.21 0.95 8.36
C PRO A 60 1.88 -0.30 9.16
N ARG A 61 2.72 -0.58 10.16
CA ARG A 61 2.46 -1.66 11.12
C ARG A 61 1.53 -1.15 12.21
N ILE A 62 0.28 -1.62 12.21
CA ILE A 62 -0.77 -1.21 13.18
C ILE A 62 -1.43 -2.45 13.81
N PRO A 63 -2.02 -2.33 15.01
CA PRO A 63 -2.82 -3.41 15.58
C PRO A 63 -4.09 -3.63 14.75
N VAL A 64 -4.43 -4.89 14.47
CA VAL A 64 -5.65 -5.25 13.71
C VAL A 64 -6.64 -5.97 14.62
N THR A 65 -7.79 -5.36 14.88
CA THR A 65 -8.86 -5.84 15.77
C THR A 65 -9.34 -7.24 15.40
N LEU A 66 -9.58 -7.48 14.11
CA LEU A 66 -10.01 -8.77 13.56
C LEU A 66 -9.01 -9.89 13.86
N ASN A 67 -7.72 -9.55 13.96
CA ASN A 67 -6.65 -10.49 14.28
C ASN A 67 -6.14 -10.31 15.72
N MET A 68 -7.06 -10.18 16.68
CA MET A 68 -6.78 -10.10 18.12
C MET A 68 -5.79 -8.98 18.50
N LYS A 69 -5.83 -7.84 17.79
CA LYS A 69 -4.91 -6.70 17.94
C LYS A 69 -3.44 -7.03 17.69
N MET A 70 -3.14 -8.11 16.97
CA MET A 70 -1.78 -8.39 16.51
C MET A 70 -1.29 -7.27 15.58
N VAL A 71 -0.05 -6.81 15.79
CA VAL A 71 0.56 -5.75 14.98
C VAL A 71 1.10 -6.31 13.67
N MET A 72 0.56 -5.88 12.55
CA MET A 72 0.98 -6.27 11.20
C MET A 72 0.80 -5.13 10.19
N PRO A 73 1.37 -5.23 8.98
CA PRO A 73 1.09 -4.28 7.90
C PRO A 73 -0.41 -4.23 7.60
N SER A 74 -1.04 -3.08 7.83
CA SER A 74 -2.44 -2.81 7.48
C SER A 74 -2.63 -1.33 7.19
N TRP A 75 -3.51 -1.02 6.24
CA TRP A 75 -3.80 0.36 5.84
C TRP A 75 -4.74 1.07 6.82
N PHE A 76 -5.59 0.29 7.48
CA PHE A 76 -6.60 0.71 8.46
C PHE A 76 -6.91 -0.47 9.38
N ASP A 77 -7.61 -0.24 10.49
CA ASP A 77 -8.05 -1.33 11.37
C ASP A 77 -9.20 -2.12 10.72
N LEU A 78 -9.10 -3.45 10.76
CA LEU A 78 -10.18 -4.33 10.31
C LEU A 78 -10.89 -4.88 11.53
N MET A 79 -12.21 -4.71 11.62
CA MET A 79 -13.02 -5.19 12.76
C MET A 79 -13.89 -6.40 12.39
N GLY A 80 -14.19 -6.61 11.11
CA GLY A 80 -14.98 -7.74 10.61
C GLY A 80 -14.92 -7.88 9.09
N LEU A 81 -15.56 -8.92 8.55
CA LEU A 81 -15.63 -9.21 7.10
C LEU A 81 -17.07 -9.24 6.56
N SER A 82 -18.07 -9.11 7.43
CA SER A 82 -19.46 -8.93 7.01
C SER A 82 -19.69 -7.51 6.50
N PRO A 83 -20.64 -7.29 5.58
CA PRO A 83 -21.02 -5.94 5.15
C PRO A 83 -21.44 -5.02 6.30
N ASP A 84 -21.99 -5.59 7.38
CA ASP A 84 -22.44 -4.85 8.56
C ASP A 84 -21.36 -4.69 9.65
N ALA A 85 -20.11 -5.08 9.36
CA ALA A 85 -19.02 -4.92 10.31
C ALA A 85 -18.72 -3.44 10.54
N PRO A 86 -18.35 -3.04 11.77
CA PRO A 86 -17.87 -1.68 12.00
C PRO A 86 -16.69 -1.33 11.09
N GLU A 87 -16.71 -0.13 10.52
CA GLU A 87 -15.62 0.43 9.72
C GLU A 87 -14.63 1.19 10.62
N ASP A 88 -13.37 1.31 10.17
CA ASP A 88 -12.41 2.17 10.84
C ASP A 88 -12.79 3.64 10.67
N GLU A 89 -12.60 4.44 11.71
CA GLU A 89 -12.96 5.86 11.70
C GLU A 89 -11.89 6.68 10.97
N ALA A 90 -12.32 7.75 10.26
CA ALA A 90 -11.46 8.57 9.38
C ALA A 90 -10.57 9.60 10.12
#